data_AF-A0A919KE31-F1
#
_entry.id   AF-A0A919KE31-F1
#
_cell.length_a   1.000
_cell.length_b   1.000
_cell.length_c   1.000
_cell.angle_alpha   90.00
_cell.angle_beta   90.00
_cell.angle_gamma   90.00
#
_symmetry.space_group_name_H-M   'P 1'
#
loop_
_entity.id
_entity.type
_entity.pdbx_description
1 polymer ?
#
loop_
_entity_poly.entity_id
_entity_poly.type
_entity_poly.pdbx_seq_one_letter_code
_entity_poly.pdbx_strand_id
1 'polypeptide(L)'
;MASTPARTRQTTAARKRAAARPTVAPGDLGFEPIRIASDDEVPDERVPLFYIGDDEYTIPKHIPRGVALQYLRHAAEVGHEVATAPLLIRVLGEDAYMALEQSRALTQDQLDRIVEIIVEQALGKQEKEGKANRRG
;
A
#
# COMPACT_ATOMS: atom_id res chain seq x y z
N MET A 1 -18.82 -45.59 -52.38
CA MET A 1 -19.85 -44.95 -51.56
C MET A 1 -19.40 -44.99 -50.10
N ALA A 2 -19.52 -43.84 -49.39
CA ALA A 2 -19.48 -43.66 -47.93
C ALA A 2 -18.14 -43.94 -47.20
N SER A 3 -17.73 -43.22 -46.15
CA SER A 3 -18.10 -41.92 -45.58
C SER A 3 -17.00 -41.59 -44.57
N THR A 4 -16.43 -40.38 -44.62
CA THR A 4 -15.45 -39.89 -43.63
C THR A 4 -16.18 -39.41 -42.38
N PRO A 5 -15.77 -39.77 -41.15
CA PRO A 5 -16.17 -39.02 -39.98
C PRO A 5 -15.09 -38.01 -39.59
N ALA A 6 -15.48 -36.73 -39.63
CA ALA A 6 -14.73 -35.60 -39.12
C ALA A 6 -14.58 -35.69 -37.59
N ARG A 7 -13.35 -35.63 -37.08
CA ARG A 7 -13.04 -35.60 -35.65
C ARG A 7 -13.04 -34.15 -35.15
N THR A 8 -14.17 -33.71 -34.61
CA THR A 8 -14.35 -32.40 -34.00
C THR A 8 -13.42 -32.22 -32.79
N ARG A 9 -12.56 -31.20 -32.82
CA ARG A 9 -11.74 -30.77 -31.68
C ARG A 9 -12.65 -30.13 -30.62
N GLN A 10 -12.83 -30.80 -29.50
CA GLN A 10 -13.55 -30.28 -28.35
C GLN A 10 -12.62 -29.34 -27.58
N THR A 11 -12.79 -28.03 -27.75
CA THR A 11 -12.15 -27.00 -26.94
C THR A 11 -12.79 -26.98 -25.55
N THR A 12 -12.11 -27.53 -24.54
CA THR A 12 -12.49 -27.39 -23.14
C THR A 12 -12.16 -25.97 -22.67
N ALA A 13 -13.16 -25.09 -22.71
CA ALA A 13 -13.10 -23.77 -22.11
C ALA A 13 -12.74 -23.88 -20.62
N ALA A 14 -11.63 -23.25 -20.24
CA ALA A 14 -11.20 -23.09 -18.85
C ALA A 14 -12.31 -22.39 -18.06
N ARG A 15 -13.05 -23.16 -17.24
CA ARG A 15 -13.96 -22.61 -16.24
C ARG A 15 -13.12 -21.84 -15.22
N LYS A 16 -13.02 -20.52 -15.42
CA LYS A 16 -12.65 -19.51 -14.43
C LYS A 16 -13.47 -19.82 -13.17
N ARG A 17 -12.83 -20.40 -12.15
CA ARG A 17 -13.44 -20.61 -10.84
C ARG A 17 -13.57 -19.23 -10.20
N ALA A 18 -14.70 -18.57 -10.40
CA ALA A 18 -15.13 -17.51 -9.52
C ALA A 18 -15.21 -18.12 -8.11
N ALA A 19 -14.39 -17.62 -7.19
CA ALA A 19 -14.41 -18.03 -5.80
C ALA A 19 -15.84 -17.91 -5.26
N ALA A 20 -16.37 -19.02 -4.72
CA ALA A 20 -17.71 -19.04 -4.16
C ALA A 20 -17.79 -18.03 -3.00
N ARG A 21 -18.77 -17.12 -3.08
CA ARG A 21 -19.06 -16.14 -2.03
C ARG A 21 -19.45 -16.90 -0.75
N PRO A 22 -18.79 -16.70 0.40
CA PRO A 22 -19.25 -17.28 1.64
C PRO A 22 -20.56 -16.59 2.06
N THR A 23 -21.65 -17.35 2.05
CA THR A 23 -22.98 -16.93 2.51
C THR A 23 -23.11 -17.27 3.99
N VAL A 24 -22.40 -16.53 4.85
CA VAL A 24 -22.68 -16.56 6.29
C VAL A 24 -23.87 -15.62 6.50
N ALA A 25 -24.96 -16.13 7.06
CA ALA A 25 -26.16 -15.34 7.34
C ALA A 25 -25.80 -14.19 8.33
N PRO A 26 -26.21 -12.93 8.09
CA PRO A 26 -25.76 -11.78 8.89
C PRO A 26 -26.25 -11.73 10.35
N GLY A 27 -26.91 -12.77 10.86
CA GLY A 27 -27.74 -12.68 12.06
C GLY A 27 -27.06 -12.94 13.42
N ASP A 28 -25.84 -13.48 13.46
CA ASP A 28 -25.29 -14.07 14.70
C ASP A 28 -23.92 -13.49 15.13
N LEU A 29 -23.40 -12.48 14.44
CA LEU A 29 -22.05 -11.96 14.71
C LEU A 29 -22.01 -10.75 15.65
N GLY A 30 -23.14 -10.10 15.96
CA GLY A 30 -23.14 -8.86 16.77
C GLY A 30 -22.40 -7.66 16.14
N PHE A 31 -21.76 -7.85 14.98
CA PHE A 31 -21.14 -6.84 14.13
C PHE A 31 -21.33 -7.22 12.66
N GLU A 32 -21.39 -6.21 11.77
CA GLU A 32 -21.44 -6.43 10.32
C GLU A 32 -20.03 -6.63 9.77
N PRO A 33 -19.73 -7.75 9.07
CA PRO A 33 -18.41 -7.99 8.51
C PRO A 33 -18.06 -6.98 7.41
N ILE A 34 -16.90 -6.32 7.54
CA ILE A 34 -16.35 -5.43 6.51
C ILE A 34 -15.82 -6.27 5.35
N ARG A 35 -16.32 -6.01 4.13
CA ARG A 35 -15.83 -6.66 2.89
C ARG A 35 -14.87 -5.72 2.17
N ILE A 36 -13.65 -6.17 1.95
CA ILE A 36 -12.60 -5.44 1.22
C ILE A 36 -12.44 -6.10 -0.16
N ALA A 37 -12.43 -5.29 -1.23
CA ALA A 37 -12.18 -5.78 -2.58
C ALA A 37 -10.72 -6.26 -2.71
N SER A 38 -10.47 -7.28 -3.53
CA SER A 38 -9.16 -7.96 -3.58
C SER A 38 -8.10 -7.21 -4.39
N ASP A 39 -8.48 -6.24 -5.21
CA ASP A 39 -7.58 -5.37 -5.97
C ASP A 39 -8.37 -4.15 -6.42
N ASP A 40 -8.12 -3.01 -5.79
CA ASP A 40 -8.40 -1.70 -6.37
C ASP A 40 -7.04 -1.04 -6.58
N GLU A 41 -6.62 -0.89 -7.85
CA GLU A 41 -5.48 -0.03 -8.19
C GLU A 41 -5.89 1.41 -7.89
N VAL A 42 -5.50 1.90 -6.72
CA VAL A 42 -5.67 3.31 -6.36
C VAL A 42 -4.56 4.09 -7.06
N PRO A 43 -4.88 5.15 -7.81
CA PRO A 43 -3.87 6.02 -8.39
C PRO A 43 -2.95 6.57 -7.29
N ASP A 44 -1.67 6.20 -7.34
CA ASP A 44 -0.65 6.67 -6.41
C ASP A 44 -0.23 8.10 -6.78
N GLU A 45 -1.00 9.09 -6.34
CA GLU A 45 -0.52 10.48 -6.31
C GLU A 45 0.74 10.54 -5.45
N ARG A 46 1.87 10.99 -6.00
CA ARG A 46 3.13 11.15 -5.26
C ARG A 46 3.38 12.63 -4.95
N VAL A 47 3.94 12.89 -3.78
CA VAL A 47 4.26 14.24 -3.29
C VAL A 47 5.75 14.35 -2.95
N PRO A 48 6.40 15.50 -3.21
CA PRO A 48 7.79 15.74 -2.81
C PRO A 48 7.94 15.62 -1.28
N LEU A 49 8.97 14.90 -0.83
CA LEU A 49 9.32 14.77 0.58
C LEU A 49 10.59 15.55 0.91
N PHE A 50 11.65 15.35 0.14
CA PHE A 50 12.94 16.03 0.32
C PHE A 50 13.69 16.14 -1.01
N TYR A 51 14.73 16.97 -0.99
CA TYR A 51 15.64 17.17 -2.11
C TYR A 51 17.07 16.91 -1.66
N ILE A 52 17.87 16.27 -2.51
CA ILE A 52 19.32 16.18 -2.31
C ILE A 52 19.98 16.85 -3.52
N GLY A 53 20.52 18.05 -3.32
CA GLY A 53 20.93 18.89 -4.44
C GLY A 53 19.71 19.29 -5.27
N ASP A 54 19.73 18.94 -6.56
CA ASP A 54 18.63 19.19 -7.51
C ASP A 54 17.70 17.97 -7.69
N ASP A 55 18.01 16.84 -7.04
CA ASP A 55 17.23 15.62 -7.17
C ASP A 55 16.04 15.62 -6.19
N GLU A 56 14.83 15.51 -6.74
CA GLU A 56 13.58 15.44 -6.00
C GLU A 56 13.21 14.00 -5.64
N TYR A 57 12.96 13.75 -4.34
CA TYR A 57 12.51 12.47 -3.84
C TYR A 57 11.08 12.58 -3.31
N THR A 58 10.20 11.71 -3.82
CA THR A 58 8.76 11.76 -3.58
C THR A 58 8.25 10.52 -2.84
N ILE A 59 7.15 10.65 -2.11
CA ILE A 59 6.42 9.54 -1.47
C ILE A 59 4.97 9.48 -1.93
N PRO A 60 4.29 8.33 -1.81
CA PRO A 60 2.85 8.26 -2.01
C PRO A 60 2.12 9.20 -1.04
N LYS A 61 1.20 10.01 -1.58
CA LYS A 61 0.31 10.88 -0.80
C LYS A 61 -0.51 10.08 0.19
N HIS A 62 -0.89 8.86 -0.15
CA HIS A 62 -1.60 7.96 0.74
C HIS A 62 -0.80 6.65 0.87
N ILE A 63 -0.19 6.44 2.04
CA ILE A 63 0.50 5.19 2.31
C ILE A 63 -0.53 4.07 2.46
N PRO A 64 -0.41 2.96 1.70
CA PRO A 64 -1.34 1.84 1.82
C PRO A 64 -1.40 1.32 3.25
N ARG A 65 -2.61 1.11 3.76
CA ARG A 65 -2.82 0.65 5.16
C ARG A 65 -2.12 -0.69 5.45
N GLY A 66 -1.93 -1.53 4.44
CA GLY A 66 -1.16 -2.77 4.56
C GLY A 66 0.31 -2.54 4.97
N VAL A 67 0.93 -1.45 4.48
CA VAL A 67 2.30 -1.08 4.85
C VAL A 67 2.37 -0.63 6.31
N ALA A 68 1.39 0.15 6.77
CA ALA A 68 1.29 0.55 8.17
C ALA A 68 1.09 -0.64 9.11
N LEU A 69 0.24 -1.60 8.73
CA LEU A 69 0.04 -2.84 9.49
C LEU A 69 1.31 -3.70 9.53
N GLN A 70 2.08 -3.74 8.44
CA GLN A 70 3.37 -4.43 8.42
C GLN A 70 4.38 -3.79 9.37
N TYR A 71 4.43 -2.44 9.41
CA TYR A 71 5.24 -1.71 10.39
C TYR A 71 4.83 -2.06 11.82
N LEU A 72 3.53 -2.00 12.15
CA LEU A 72 3.03 -2.32 13.49
C LEU A 72 3.36 -3.75 13.91
N ARG A 73 3.23 -4.72 12.99
CA ARG A 73 3.60 -6.12 13.25
C ARG A 73 5.09 -6.24 13.58
N HIS A 74 5.95 -5.63 12.76
CA HIS A 74 7.39 -5.72 12.96
C HIS A 74 7.83 -4.98 14.23
N ALA A 75 7.25 -3.80 14.48
CA ALA A 75 7.50 -3.01 15.67
C ALA A 75 7.11 -3.73 16.97
N ALA A 76 6.10 -4.61 16.91
CA ALA A 76 5.72 -5.46 18.04
C ALA A 76 6.73 -6.60 18.31
N GLU A 77 7.47 -7.05 17.29
CA GLU A 77 8.45 -8.15 17.41
C GLU A 77 9.83 -7.64 17.86
N VAL A 78 10.31 -6.54 17.27
CA VAL A 78 11.69 -6.07 17.41
C VAL A 78 11.83 -4.67 17.99
N GLY A 79 10.72 -4.02 18.34
CA GLY A 79 10.70 -2.62 18.78
C GLY A 79 10.63 -1.63 17.61
N HIS A 80 10.25 -0.40 17.92
CA HIS A 80 9.95 0.63 16.90
C HIS A 80 11.20 1.05 16.11
N GLU A 81 12.35 1.19 16.78
CA GLU A 81 13.59 1.66 16.16
C GLU A 81 14.05 0.77 15.00
N VAL A 82 13.96 -0.55 15.18
CA VAL A 82 14.36 -1.54 14.17
C VAL A 82 13.31 -1.68 13.06
N ALA A 83 12.04 -1.44 13.37
CA ALA A 83 10.95 -1.55 12.41
C ALA A 83 10.85 -0.39 11.42
N THR A 84 11.52 0.74 11.71
CA THR A 84 11.50 1.94 10.87
C THR A 84 12.21 1.73 9.53
N ALA A 85 13.34 1.02 9.48
CA ALA A 85 14.12 0.86 8.25
C ALA A 85 13.34 0.15 7.12
N PRO A 86 12.64 -0.98 7.37
CA PRO A 86 11.79 -1.60 6.36
C PRO A 86 10.63 -0.71 5.88
N LEU A 87 10.08 0.12 6.78
CA LEU A 87 9.01 1.07 6.42
C LEU A 87 9.53 2.16 5.48
N LEU A 88 10.70 2.74 5.79
CA LEU A 88 11.34 3.76 4.95
C LEU A 88 11.58 3.24 3.54
N ILE A 89 12.21 2.07 3.39
CA ILE A 89 12.46 1.45 2.08
C ILE A 89 11.16 1.26 1.30
N ARG A 90 10.08 0.82 1.98
CA ARG A 90 8.81 0.55 1.31
C ARG A 90 8.09 1.82 0.83
N VAL A 91 8.21 2.92 1.57
CA VAL A 91 7.50 4.18 1.30
C VAL A 91 8.30 5.10 0.38
N LEU A 92 9.59 5.26 0.66
CA LEU A 92 10.52 6.05 -0.16
C LEU A 92 10.78 5.38 -1.51
N GLY A 93 10.85 4.05 -1.52
CA GLY A 93 11.45 3.30 -2.61
C GLY A 93 12.96 3.14 -2.41
N GLU A 94 13.52 2.19 -3.14
CA GLU A 94 14.92 1.79 -2.99
C GLU A 94 15.88 2.93 -3.33
N ASP A 95 15.64 3.64 -4.44
CA ASP A 95 16.50 4.74 -4.90
C ASP A 95 16.58 5.89 -3.88
N ALA A 96 15.42 6.31 -3.36
CA ALA A 96 15.32 7.39 -2.38
C ALA A 96 15.96 7.01 -1.03
N TYR A 97 15.80 5.75 -0.62
CA TYR A 97 16.44 5.24 0.59
C TYR A 97 17.96 5.20 0.45
N MET A 98 18.47 4.67 -0.67
CA MET A 98 19.90 4.63 -0.96
C MET A 98 20.50 6.04 -1.04
N ALA A 99 19.78 7.01 -1.60
CA ALA A 99 20.22 8.39 -1.65
C ALA A 99 20.38 9.01 -0.25
N LEU A 100 19.47 8.71 0.68
CA LEU A 100 19.61 9.12 2.08
C LEU A 100 20.81 8.43 2.75
N GLU A 101 20.99 7.12 2.55
CA GLU A 101 22.09 6.35 3.14
C GLU A 101 23.45 6.85 2.66
N GLN A 102 23.57 7.22 1.39
CA GLN A 102 24.82 7.69 0.77
C GLN A 102 25.09 9.18 1.01
N SER A 103 24.08 9.94 1.44
CA SER A 103 24.21 11.38 1.68
C SER A 103 25.03 11.65 2.94
N ARG A 104 26.24 12.17 2.75
CA ARG A 104 27.09 12.65 3.86
C ARG A 104 26.61 13.96 4.47
N ALA A 105 25.67 14.64 3.80
CA ALA A 105 25.11 15.91 4.25
C ALA A 105 23.85 15.73 5.10
N LEU A 106 23.31 14.51 5.18
CA LEU A 106 22.12 14.21 5.98
C LEU A 106 22.43 14.38 7.46
N THR A 107 21.72 15.29 8.12
CA THR A 107 21.81 15.47 9.57
C THR A 107 20.83 14.54 10.29
N GLN A 108 21.10 14.28 11.57
CA GLN A 108 20.19 13.51 12.43
C GLN A 108 18.79 14.13 12.45
N ASP A 109 18.71 15.46 12.65
CA ASP A 109 17.43 16.19 12.70
C ASP A 109 16.60 16.05 11.40
N GLN A 110 17.27 16.03 10.24
CA GLN A 110 16.61 15.85 8.95
C GLN A 110 16.09 14.42 8.79
N LEU A 111 16.89 13.43 9.18
CA LEU A 111 16.49 12.03 9.17
C LEU A 111 15.30 11.79 10.11
N ASP A 112 15.36 12.30 11.32
CA ASP A 112 14.28 12.20 12.31
C ASP A 112 12.99 12.82 11.77
N ARG A 113 13.10 13.97 11.10
CA ARG A 113 11.95 14.63 10.47
C ARG A 113 11.34 13.82 9.33
N ILE A 114 12.17 13.20 8.49
CA ILE A 114 11.71 12.32 7.40
C ILE A 114 10.97 11.11 7.97
N VAL A 115 11.55 10.46 8.99
CA VAL A 115 10.96 9.31 9.67
C VAL A 115 9.61 9.68 10.28
N GLU A 116 9.53 10.81 10.98
CA GLU A 116 8.30 11.30 11.61
C GLU A 116 7.18 11.48 10.57
N ILE A 117 7.45 12.18 9.46
CA ILE A 117 6.46 12.41 8.39
C ILE A 117 5.92 11.07 7.85
N ILE A 118 6.81 10.10 7.59
CA ILE A 118 6.42 8.80 7.04
C ILE A 118 5.58 8.00 8.04
N VAL A 119 5.99 7.97 9.31
CA VAL A 119 5.26 7.24 10.36
C VAL A 119 3.89 7.87 10.60
N GLU A 120 3.78 9.19 10.64
CA GLU A 120 2.50 9.89 10.78
C GLU A 120 1.56 9.62 9.61
N GLN A 121 2.09 9.62 8.39
CA GLN A 121 1.32 9.32 7.18
C GLN A 121 0.82 7.87 7.17
N ALA A 122 1.69 6.93 7.57
CA ALA A 122 1.37 5.50 7.60
C ALA A 122 0.29 5.19 8.64
N LEU A 123 0.46 5.71 9.87
CA LEU A 123 -0.47 5.48 10.97
C LEU A 123 -1.74 6.34 10.86
N GLY A 124 -1.83 7.23 9.87
CA GLY A 124 -3.03 8.01 9.60
C GLY A 124 -3.28 9.13 10.60
N LYS A 125 -2.23 9.68 11.22
CA LYS A 125 -2.34 10.88 12.06
C LYS A 125 -2.63 12.16 11.26
N GLN A 126 -2.78 12.08 9.94
CA GLN A 126 -3.35 13.17 9.15
C GLN A 126 -4.84 13.33 9.43
N GLU A 127 -5.13 14.01 10.53
CA GLU A 127 -6.39 14.71 10.69
C GLU A 127 -6.48 15.84 9.64
N LYS A 128 -7.52 15.74 8.80
CA LYS A 128 -8.29 16.88 8.25
C LYS A 128 -7.61 17.75 7.18
N GLU A 129 -7.51 17.25 5.95
CA GLU A 129 -7.61 18.12 4.77
C GLU A 129 -9.09 18.36 4.40
N GLY A 130 -9.63 19.47 4.94
CA GLY A 130 -10.48 20.41 4.21
C GLY A 130 -11.71 19.91 3.44
N LYS A 131 -12.80 19.58 4.14
CA LYS A 131 -14.15 19.64 3.53
C LYS A 131 -15.07 20.56 4.34
N ALA A 132 -14.74 21.85 4.38
CA ALA A 132 -15.63 22.90 4.86
C ALA A 132 -15.30 24.26 4.20
N ASN A 133 -15.37 24.32 2.86
CA ASN A 133 -15.59 25.59 2.18
C ASN A 133 -16.56 25.41 1.00
N ARG A 134 -17.82 25.12 1.32
CA ARG A 134 -18.97 25.39 0.44
C ARG A 134 -20.17 25.70 1.31
N ARG A 135 -20.45 26.99 1.46
CA ARG A 135 -21.80 27.60 1.40
C ARG A 135 -21.61 29.11 1.57
N GLY A 136 -21.58 29.79 0.42
CA GLY A 136 -22.11 31.15 0.34
C GLY A 136 -23.63 31.14 0.35
#